data_AF-A0A4D7JXC5-F1
#
_entry.id   AF-A0A4D7JXC5-F1
#
_cell.length_a   1.000
_cell.length_b   1.000
_cell.length_c   1.000
_cell.angle_alpha   90.00
_cell.angle_beta   90.00
_cell.angle_gamma   90.00
#
_symmetry.space_group_name_H-M   'P 1'
#
loop_
_entity.id
_entity.type
_entity.pdbx_description
1 polymer ?
#
loop_
_entity_poly.entity_id
_entity_poly.type
_entity_poly.pdbx_seq_one_letter_code
_entity_poly.pdbx_strand_id
1 'polypeptide(L)'
;MVNYPFVFSFLLGGKKISITFLGLTIGFIVILLISYGDKLFYDNQQPFITRWHVISVFTLIISIVLPMYWFFSKLINQKNKIYSQYILLQEKSKQIEFQNKVIDDQLKKINIQNVNLHDKHIDLEAAKEMLNYQMAKVEKTKSRLERFTGTLLILSKKEAVHNGNLNELWQLISRVIKRNLNINRVSFWKYDESKKKLSSLYINDQDNSESFEKIELIENEFPEYFQALKDEKLIVVDDVFDSEVTRSLLVPYMIPNEIKSMLDSPFFIDNSLGGVICCENLRTRMWQPEERFFVNSLSDLITVAYKAKQRDIYQKELLKRKRRLRS
;
A
#
# COMPACT_ATOMS: atom_id res chain seq x y z
N MET A 1 -43.58 -44.45 43.79
CA MET A 1 -43.39 -45.92 43.66
C MET A 1 -42.16 -46.08 42.78
N VAL A 2 -40.99 -46.47 43.28
CA VAL A 2 -40.67 -47.75 43.93
C VAL A 2 -39.56 -47.51 44.97
N ASN A 3 -39.78 -47.97 46.21
CA ASN A 3 -38.78 -48.02 47.28
C ASN A 3 -37.69 -49.04 46.91
N TYR A 4 -36.45 -48.58 46.72
CA TYR A 4 -35.28 -49.46 46.75
C TYR A 4 -34.66 -49.38 48.15
N PRO A 5 -34.50 -50.52 48.87
CA PRO A 5 -33.81 -50.51 50.15
C PRO A 5 -32.30 -50.30 49.90
N PHE A 6 -31.65 -49.55 50.79
CA PHE A 6 -30.22 -49.33 50.82
C PHE A 6 -29.44 -50.66 50.78
N VAL A 7 -28.93 -51.03 49.61
CA VAL A 7 -27.96 -52.12 49.45
C VAL A 7 -26.63 -51.50 49.04
N PHE A 8 -25.70 -51.35 49.99
CA PHE A 8 -24.31 -51.05 49.69
C PHE A 8 -23.60 -52.34 49.26
N SER A 9 -23.24 -52.44 47.97
CA SER A 9 -22.38 -53.50 47.45
C SER A 9 -20.92 -53.05 47.41
N PHE A 10 -20.01 -53.85 47.99
CA PHE A 10 -18.57 -53.73 47.78
C PHE A 10 -18.14 -54.68 46.64
N LEU A 11 -17.21 -54.23 45.79
CA LEU A 11 -16.51 -55.07 44.82
C LEU A 11 -15.07 -55.30 45.32
N LEU A 12 -14.75 -56.54 45.67
CA LEU A 12 -13.39 -57.01 45.90
C LEU A 12 -13.26 -58.35 45.16
N GLY A 13 -12.43 -58.39 44.11
CA GLY A 13 -12.10 -59.63 43.38
C GLY A 13 -13.27 -60.34 42.71
N GLY A 14 -14.26 -59.60 42.18
CA GLY A 14 -15.29 -60.17 41.30
C GLY A 14 -16.43 -60.98 41.96
N LYS A 15 -16.49 -61.08 43.29
CA LYS A 15 -17.66 -61.66 44.01
C LYS A 15 -18.37 -60.61 44.88
N LYS A 16 -19.70 -60.50 44.74
CA LYS A 16 -20.56 -59.63 45.56
C LYS A 16 -20.67 -60.20 46.97
N ILE A 17 -20.19 -59.47 47.98
CA ILE A 17 -20.41 -59.77 49.39
C ILE A 17 -21.20 -58.60 49.98
N SER A 18 -22.37 -58.92 50.54
CA SER A 18 -23.35 -57.97 51.07
C SER A 18 -23.09 -57.67 52.55
N ILE A 19 -23.11 -56.39 52.95
CA ILE A 19 -23.03 -55.92 54.35
C ILE A 19 -24.19 -56.42 55.22
N THR A 20 -25.20 -57.07 54.63
CA THR A 20 -26.15 -57.89 55.39
C THR A 20 -25.43 -58.87 56.31
N PHE A 21 -24.25 -59.39 55.95
CA PHE A 21 -23.57 -60.39 56.76
C PHE A 21 -23.10 -59.88 58.13
N LEU A 22 -22.71 -58.61 58.29
CA LEU A 22 -22.23 -58.09 59.59
C LEU A 22 -23.38 -57.65 60.51
N GLY A 23 -24.44 -57.09 59.93
CA GLY A 23 -25.68 -56.80 60.66
C GLY A 23 -26.44 -58.08 61.03
N LEU A 24 -26.43 -59.08 60.14
CA LEU A 24 -26.97 -60.41 60.42
C LEU A 24 -26.14 -61.14 61.45
N THR A 25 -24.80 -61.07 61.46
CA THR A 25 -24.01 -61.75 62.49
C THR A 25 -24.19 -61.11 63.86
N ILE A 26 -24.24 -59.78 63.96
CA ILE A 26 -24.54 -59.10 65.23
C ILE A 26 -25.98 -59.38 65.66
N GLY A 27 -26.94 -59.32 64.73
CA GLY A 27 -28.34 -59.67 65.00
C GLY A 27 -28.51 -61.14 65.41
N PHE A 28 -27.79 -62.06 64.80
CA PHE A 28 -27.80 -63.49 65.10
C PHE A 28 -27.12 -63.78 66.44
N ILE A 29 -26.05 -63.05 66.78
CA ILE A 29 -25.41 -63.10 68.11
C ILE A 29 -26.36 -62.53 69.17
N VAL A 30 -27.06 -61.43 68.91
CA VAL A 30 -28.06 -60.86 69.83
C VAL A 30 -29.26 -61.78 70.00
N ILE A 31 -29.76 -62.41 68.93
CA ILE A 31 -30.86 -63.40 68.99
C ILE A 31 -30.41 -64.67 69.72
N LEU A 32 -29.20 -65.17 69.47
CA LEU A 32 -28.61 -66.29 70.23
C LEU A 32 -28.44 -65.93 71.71
N LEU A 33 -28.04 -64.69 72.03
CA LEU A 33 -27.86 -64.21 73.41
C LEU A 33 -29.20 -63.97 74.13
N ILE A 34 -30.24 -63.49 73.45
CA ILE A 34 -31.60 -63.38 74.00
C ILE A 34 -32.19 -64.78 74.21
N SER A 35 -32.02 -65.69 73.25
CA SER A 35 -32.45 -67.08 73.37
C SER A 35 -31.72 -67.84 74.49
N TYR A 36 -30.44 -67.53 74.75
CA TYR A 36 -29.71 -68.07 75.91
C TYR A 36 -30.13 -67.39 77.22
N GLY A 37 -30.46 -66.10 77.18
CA GLY A 37 -30.96 -65.33 78.33
C GLY A 37 -32.33 -65.83 78.81
N ASP A 38 -33.28 -66.06 77.91
CA ASP A 38 -34.63 -66.56 78.26
C ASP A 38 -34.59 -67.96 78.89
N LYS A 39 -33.63 -68.81 78.48
CA LYS A 39 -33.40 -70.13 79.09
C LYS A 39 -32.83 -70.06 80.52
N LEU A 40 -32.20 -68.94 80.90
CA LEU A 40 -31.60 -68.73 82.22
C LEU A 40 -32.54 -68.01 83.21
N PHE A 41 -33.60 -67.35 82.73
CA PHE A 41 -34.53 -66.59 83.56
C PHE A 41 -35.81 -67.33 83.97
N TYR A 42 -36.08 -68.52 83.41
CA TYR A 42 -37.28 -69.32 83.76
C TYR A 42 -37.06 -70.35 84.89
N ASP A 43 -35.83 -70.51 85.39
CA ASP A 43 -35.53 -71.40 86.51
C ASP A 43 -35.12 -70.59 87.75
N ASN A 44 -35.99 -70.57 88.75
CA ASN A 44 -35.95 -69.64 89.89
C ASN A 44 -34.99 -70.11 91.01
N GLN A 45 -33.91 -70.85 90.68
CA GLN A 45 -32.91 -71.39 91.63
C GLN A 45 -31.44 -71.35 91.14
N GLN A 46 -30.92 -70.20 90.68
CA GLN A 46 -29.49 -70.00 90.37
C GLN A 46 -28.89 -68.76 91.10
N PRO A 47 -27.60 -68.79 91.53
CA PRO A 47 -27.02 -67.89 92.55
C PRO A 47 -26.61 -66.50 92.04
N PHE A 48 -26.56 -65.51 92.95
CA PHE A 48 -26.15 -64.10 92.74
C PHE A 48 -24.86 -63.88 91.91
N ILE A 49 -23.93 -64.84 91.97
CA ILE A 49 -22.61 -64.81 91.31
C ILE A 49 -22.72 -64.88 89.77
N THR A 50 -23.67 -65.63 89.22
CA THR A 50 -23.81 -65.77 87.75
C THR A 50 -24.30 -64.47 87.10
N ARG A 51 -25.10 -63.66 87.80
CA ARG A 51 -25.54 -62.34 87.32
C ARG A 51 -24.39 -61.32 87.22
N TRP A 52 -23.48 -61.29 88.19
CA TRP A 52 -22.32 -60.37 88.17
C TRP A 52 -21.29 -60.72 87.11
N HIS A 53 -21.07 -62.02 86.85
CA HIS A 53 -20.21 -62.45 85.75
C HIS A 53 -20.76 -62.00 84.40
N VAL A 54 -22.07 -62.15 84.17
CA VAL A 54 -22.72 -61.65 82.96
C VAL A 54 -22.51 -60.14 82.83
N ILE A 55 -22.79 -59.35 83.88
CA ILE A 55 -22.59 -57.88 83.85
C ILE A 55 -21.13 -57.51 83.56
N SER A 56 -20.14 -58.18 84.16
CA SER A 56 -18.71 -57.91 83.92
C SER A 56 -18.26 -58.22 82.49
N VAL A 57 -18.83 -59.26 81.88
CA VAL A 57 -18.57 -59.61 80.48
C VAL A 57 -19.22 -58.57 79.57
N PHE A 58 -20.43 -58.13 79.88
CA PHE A 58 -21.10 -57.04 79.16
C PHE A 58 -20.32 -55.72 79.23
N THR A 59 -19.82 -55.31 80.41
CA THR A 59 -19.05 -54.06 80.54
C THR A 59 -17.71 -54.11 79.80
N LEU A 60 -17.03 -55.27 79.83
CA LEU A 60 -15.79 -55.48 79.08
C LEU A 60 -16.01 -55.40 77.56
N ILE A 61 -17.08 -56.05 77.06
CA ILE A 61 -17.46 -56.01 75.64
C ILE A 61 -17.80 -54.57 75.23
N ILE A 62 -18.62 -53.86 76.01
CA ILE A 62 -18.99 -52.46 75.76
C ILE A 62 -17.74 -51.57 75.73
N SER A 63 -16.79 -51.75 76.65
CA SER A 63 -15.55 -50.97 76.74
C SER A 63 -14.62 -51.14 75.54
N ILE A 64 -14.77 -52.22 74.76
CA ILE A 64 -13.98 -52.47 73.54
C ILE A 64 -14.79 -52.07 72.30
N VAL A 65 -16.07 -52.42 72.25
CA VAL A 65 -16.91 -52.25 71.05
C VAL A 65 -17.23 -50.78 70.78
N LEU A 66 -17.49 -49.96 71.80
CA LEU A 66 -17.81 -48.53 71.61
C LEU A 66 -16.63 -47.72 71.05
N PRO A 67 -15.41 -47.79 71.61
CA PRO A 67 -14.25 -47.12 71.03
C PRO A 67 -13.93 -47.63 69.63
N MET A 68 -14.09 -48.94 69.40
CA MET A 68 -13.87 -49.56 68.08
C MET A 68 -14.88 -49.03 67.06
N TYR A 69 -16.18 -48.98 67.40
CA TYR A 69 -17.22 -48.39 66.56
C TYR A 69 -16.96 -46.91 66.27
N TRP A 70 -16.62 -46.13 67.31
CA TRP A 70 -16.29 -44.70 67.15
C TRP A 70 -15.08 -44.51 66.22
N PHE A 71 -14.01 -45.28 66.40
CA PHE A 71 -12.81 -45.25 65.57
C PHE A 71 -13.11 -45.58 64.11
N PHE A 72 -13.86 -46.66 63.85
CA PHE A 72 -14.30 -47.00 62.50
C PHE A 72 -15.21 -45.92 61.89
N SER A 73 -16.13 -45.33 62.68
CA SER A 73 -16.97 -44.22 62.20
C SER A 73 -16.13 -42.99 61.80
N LYS A 74 -15.07 -42.70 62.57
CA LYS A 74 -14.15 -41.59 62.31
C LYS A 74 -13.30 -41.85 61.06
N LEU A 75 -12.82 -43.08 60.87
CA LEU A 75 -12.13 -43.50 59.64
C LEU A 75 -13.03 -43.40 58.42
N ILE A 76 -14.28 -43.84 58.53
CA ILE A 76 -15.29 -43.73 57.45
C ILE A 76 -15.53 -42.25 57.11
N ASN A 77 -15.67 -41.38 58.11
CA ASN A 77 -15.91 -39.96 57.87
C ASN A 77 -14.70 -39.26 57.22
N GLN A 78 -13.47 -39.55 57.67
CA GLN A 78 -12.25 -39.05 57.02
C GLN A 78 -12.15 -39.54 55.57
N LYS A 79 -12.40 -40.83 55.34
CA LYS A 79 -12.45 -41.43 54.01
C LYS A 79 -13.44 -40.67 53.13
N ASN A 80 -14.69 -40.48 53.59
CA ASN A 80 -15.73 -39.76 52.85
C ASN A 80 -15.33 -38.31 52.52
N LYS A 81 -14.68 -37.59 53.44
CA LYS A 81 -14.16 -36.24 53.20
C LYS A 81 -13.11 -36.21 52.08
N ILE A 82 -12.19 -37.18 52.09
CA ILE A 82 -11.18 -37.34 51.03
C ILE A 82 -11.86 -37.66 49.68
N TYR A 83 -12.86 -38.53 49.66
CA TYR A 83 -13.62 -38.82 48.44
C TYR A 83 -14.36 -37.57 47.92
N SER A 84 -14.99 -36.78 48.79
CA SER A 84 -15.63 -35.53 48.35
C SER A 84 -14.64 -34.52 47.79
N GLN A 85 -13.45 -34.40 48.40
CA GLN A 85 -12.39 -33.51 47.90
C GLN A 85 -11.84 -34.01 46.56
N TYR A 86 -11.67 -35.32 46.40
CA TYR A 86 -11.24 -35.93 45.13
C TYR A 86 -12.23 -35.64 44.00
N ILE A 87 -13.54 -35.79 44.25
CA ILE A 87 -14.58 -35.47 43.25
C ILE A 87 -14.55 -33.98 42.87
N LEU A 88 -14.43 -33.09 43.86
CA LEU A 88 -14.34 -31.64 43.60
C LEU A 88 -13.09 -31.28 42.80
N LEU A 89 -11.95 -31.92 43.07
CA LEU A 89 -10.71 -31.72 42.30
C LEU A 89 -10.86 -32.20 40.85
N GLN A 90 -11.55 -33.32 40.62
CA GLN A 90 -11.86 -33.82 39.27
C GLN A 90 -12.79 -32.88 38.50
N GLU A 91 -13.75 -32.25 39.17
CA GLU A 91 -14.64 -31.27 38.55
C GLU A 91 -13.88 -29.98 38.19
N LYS A 92 -13.05 -29.48 39.10
CA LYS A 92 -12.18 -28.32 38.85
C LYS A 92 -11.18 -28.58 37.72
N SER A 93 -10.58 -29.77 37.63
CA SER A 93 -9.65 -30.09 36.55
C SER A 93 -10.34 -30.09 35.19
N LYS A 94 -11.58 -30.59 35.09
CA LYS A 94 -12.38 -30.53 33.86
C LYS A 94 -12.73 -29.09 33.46
N GLN A 95 -13.05 -28.23 34.43
CA GLN A 95 -13.31 -26.80 34.15
C GLN A 95 -12.05 -26.10 33.63
N ILE A 96 -10.89 -26.37 34.23
CA ILE A 96 -9.60 -25.83 33.79
C ILE A 96 -9.29 -26.31 32.36
N GLU A 97 -9.50 -27.60 32.06
CA GLU A 97 -9.29 -28.15 30.73
C GLU A 97 -10.18 -27.46 29.67
N PHE A 98 -11.46 -27.24 30.00
CA PHE A 98 -12.37 -26.49 29.13
C PHE A 98 -11.90 -25.04 28.92
N GLN A 99 -11.49 -24.35 29.98
CA GLN A 99 -10.97 -22.99 29.89
C GLN A 99 -9.71 -22.91 29.04
N ASN A 100 -8.76 -23.84 29.22
CA ASN A 100 -7.55 -23.92 28.41
C ASN A 100 -7.87 -24.09 26.92
N LYS A 101 -8.85 -24.95 26.59
CA LYS A 101 -9.30 -25.14 25.21
C LYS A 101 -9.87 -23.85 24.61
N VAL A 102 -10.68 -23.10 25.36
CA VAL A 102 -11.23 -21.82 24.91
C VAL A 102 -10.12 -20.79 24.68
N ILE A 103 -9.13 -20.73 25.59
CA ILE A 103 -7.96 -19.85 25.46
C ILE A 103 -7.16 -20.21 24.21
N ASP A 104 -6.90 -21.50 23.97
CA ASP A 104 -6.17 -21.96 22.79
C ASP A 104 -6.87 -21.57 21.49
N ASP A 105 -8.20 -21.70 21.43
CA ASP A 105 -8.99 -21.28 20.28
C ASP A 105 -8.97 -19.76 20.07
N GLN A 106 -8.94 -18.97 21.15
CA GLN A 106 -8.77 -17.52 21.07
C GLN A 106 -7.36 -17.14 20.59
N LEU A 107 -6.31 -17.79 21.11
CA LEU A 107 -4.94 -17.57 20.69
C LEU A 107 -4.74 -17.86 19.20
N LYS A 108 -5.34 -18.93 18.68
CA LYS A 108 -5.31 -19.22 17.24
C LYS A 108 -5.93 -18.10 16.40
N LYS A 109 -7.09 -17.57 16.83
CA LYS A 109 -7.76 -16.46 16.12
C LYS A 109 -6.92 -15.19 16.13
N ILE A 110 -6.34 -14.84 17.29
CA ILE A 110 -5.45 -13.68 17.43
C ILE A 110 -4.22 -13.84 16.54
N ASN A 111 -3.63 -15.04 16.49
CA ASN A 111 -2.45 -15.27 15.66
C ASN A 111 -2.76 -15.07 14.17
N ILE A 112 -3.89 -15.60 13.68
CA ILE A 112 -4.33 -15.38 12.28
C ILE A 112 -4.56 -13.89 12.01
N GLN A 113 -5.20 -13.17 12.94
CA GLN A 113 -5.42 -11.74 12.81
C GLN A 113 -4.10 -10.96 12.76
N ASN A 114 -3.11 -11.33 13.59
CA ASN A 114 -1.80 -10.69 13.62
C ASN A 114 -1.02 -10.91 12.31
N VAL A 115 -1.06 -12.12 11.76
CA VAL A 115 -0.45 -12.41 10.45
C VAL A 115 -1.11 -11.56 9.36
N ASN A 116 -2.44 -11.53 9.30
CA ASN A 116 -3.15 -10.71 8.31
C ASN A 116 -2.88 -9.20 8.47
N LEU A 117 -2.72 -8.71 9.70
CA LEU A 117 -2.37 -7.32 9.97
C LEU A 117 -0.93 -7.00 9.54
N HIS A 118 -0.01 -7.95 9.72
CA HIS A 118 1.37 -7.82 9.28
C HIS A 118 1.46 -7.72 7.76
N ASP A 119 0.77 -8.59 7.02
CA ASP A 119 0.72 -8.55 5.55
C ASP A 119 0.16 -7.22 5.05
N LYS A 120 -0.95 -6.74 5.64
CA LYS A 120 -1.51 -5.42 5.32
C LYS A 120 -0.56 -4.27 5.62
N HIS A 121 0.30 -4.40 6.63
CA HIS A 121 1.28 -3.37 6.94
C HIS A 121 2.35 -3.29 5.86
N ILE A 122 2.84 -4.45 5.39
CA ILE A 122 3.79 -4.55 4.28
C ILE A 122 3.20 -3.92 3.01
N ASP A 123 1.97 -4.26 2.66
CA ASP A 123 1.29 -3.69 1.49
C ASP A 123 1.12 -2.16 1.61
N LEU A 124 0.78 -1.68 2.81
CA LEU A 124 0.63 -0.26 3.07
C LEU A 124 1.97 0.49 2.96
N GLU A 125 3.07 -0.12 3.42
CA GLU A 125 4.41 0.45 3.28
C GLU A 125 4.80 0.57 1.80
N ALA A 126 4.61 -0.48 1.01
CA ALA A 126 4.85 -0.44 -0.43
C ALA A 126 3.99 0.64 -1.13
N ALA A 127 2.72 0.76 -0.77
CA ALA A 127 1.83 1.79 -1.29
C ALA A 127 2.28 3.22 -0.92
N LYS A 128 2.77 3.42 0.31
CA LYS A 128 3.32 4.72 0.75
C LYS A 128 4.59 5.09 -0.01
N GLU A 129 5.48 4.15 -0.25
CA GLU A 129 6.69 4.38 -1.05
C GLU A 129 6.33 4.79 -2.48
N MET A 130 5.38 4.09 -3.09
CA MET A 130 4.86 4.45 -4.42
C MET A 130 4.24 5.85 -4.42
N LEU A 131 3.43 6.19 -3.41
CA LEU A 131 2.83 7.51 -3.28
C LEU A 131 3.89 8.62 -3.17
N ASN A 132 4.90 8.41 -2.33
CA ASN A 132 6.01 9.37 -2.16
C ASN A 132 6.78 9.58 -3.46
N TYR A 133 7.02 8.51 -4.22
CA TYR A 133 7.63 8.61 -5.55
C TYR A 133 6.78 9.44 -6.52
N GLN A 134 5.46 9.22 -6.56
CA GLN A 134 4.55 10.00 -7.39
C GLN A 134 4.51 11.47 -6.96
N MET A 135 4.45 11.75 -5.66
CA MET A 135 4.47 13.12 -5.13
C MET A 135 5.76 13.85 -5.52
N ALA A 136 6.92 13.20 -5.40
CA ALA A 136 8.20 13.78 -5.82
C ALA A 136 8.23 14.09 -7.32
N LYS A 137 7.65 13.20 -8.16
CA LYS A 137 7.51 13.42 -9.60
C LYS A 137 6.61 14.63 -9.90
N VAL A 138 5.45 14.71 -9.26
CA VAL A 138 4.50 15.83 -9.42
C VAL A 138 5.13 17.16 -9.02
N GLU A 139 5.82 17.21 -7.89
CA GLU A 139 6.48 18.43 -7.41
C GLU A 139 7.58 18.89 -8.37
N LYS A 140 8.36 17.95 -8.91
CA LYS A 140 9.37 18.26 -9.94
C LYS A 140 8.75 18.84 -11.21
N THR A 141 7.66 18.26 -11.70
CA THR A 141 6.93 18.77 -12.88
C THR A 141 6.33 20.14 -12.60
N LYS A 142 5.72 20.35 -11.43
CA LYS A 142 5.17 21.64 -11.00
C LYS A 142 6.24 22.73 -10.97
N SER A 143 7.38 22.48 -10.33
CA SER A 143 8.49 23.44 -10.26
C SER A 143 9.04 23.81 -11.65
N ARG A 144 9.10 22.85 -12.58
CA ARG A 144 9.46 23.13 -13.99
C ARG A 144 8.43 24.02 -14.67
N LEU A 145 7.15 23.72 -14.51
CA LEU A 145 6.07 24.48 -15.13
C LEU A 145 6.01 25.92 -14.61
N GLU A 146 6.21 26.13 -13.31
CA GLU A 146 6.31 27.47 -12.71
C GLU A 146 7.47 28.27 -13.30
N ARG A 147 8.64 27.63 -13.47
CA ARG A 147 9.81 28.26 -14.11
C ARG A 147 9.55 28.65 -15.56
N PHE A 148 8.93 27.76 -16.33
CA PHE A 148 8.58 28.01 -17.73
C PHE A 148 7.56 29.15 -17.85
N THR A 149 6.51 29.13 -17.03
CA THR A 149 5.47 30.16 -17.00
C THR A 149 6.05 31.52 -16.58
N GLY A 150 6.90 31.55 -15.54
CA GLY A 150 7.60 32.77 -15.12
C GLY A 150 8.50 33.33 -16.22
N THR A 151 9.20 32.46 -16.94
CA THR A 151 10.05 32.85 -18.07
C THR A 151 9.22 33.43 -19.23
N LEU A 152 8.11 32.78 -19.60
CA LEU A 152 7.19 33.26 -20.62
C LEU A 152 6.63 34.65 -20.28
N LEU A 153 6.23 34.86 -19.01
CA LEU A 153 5.72 36.16 -18.55
C LEU A 153 6.79 37.26 -18.61
N ILE A 154 8.05 36.93 -18.30
CA ILE A 154 9.15 37.89 -18.43
C ILE A 154 9.38 38.22 -19.89
N LEU A 155 9.39 37.23 -20.78
CA LEU A 155 9.60 37.42 -22.22
C LEU A 155 8.46 38.20 -22.87
N SER A 156 7.21 37.95 -22.49
CA SER A 156 6.04 38.63 -23.06
C SER A 156 6.01 40.12 -22.77
N LYS A 157 6.71 40.58 -21.73
CA LYS A 157 6.84 41.99 -21.34
C LYS A 157 8.04 42.69 -21.98
N LYS A 158 8.90 41.98 -22.71
CA LYS A 158 10.10 42.58 -23.33
C LYS A 158 9.69 43.47 -24.50
N GLU A 159 10.31 44.64 -24.57
CA GLU A 159 10.09 45.58 -25.68
C GLU A 159 10.37 44.96 -27.05
N ALA A 160 11.33 44.02 -27.16
CA ALA A 160 11.61 43.32 -28.41
C ALA A 160 10.37 42.62 -29.01
N VAL A 161 9.47 42.10 -28.16
CA VAL A 161 8.19 41.51 -28.58
C VAL A 161 7.24 42.60 -29.07
N HIS A 162 7.08 43.67 -28.30
CA HIS A 162 6.12 44.75 -28.60
C HIS A 162 6.51 45.61 -29.80
N ASN A 163 7.82 45.85 -29.98
CA ASN A 163 8.38 46.68 -31.05
C ASN A 163 8.72 45.86 -32.29
N GLY A 164 8.57 44.52 -32.25
CA GLY A 164 8.85 43.64 -33.38
C GLY A 164 10.34 43.57 -33.75
N ASN A 165 11.25 43.73 -32.79
CA ASN A 165 12.69 43.57 -33.01
C ASN A 165 13.07 42.09 -33.05
N LEU A 166 12.81 41.45 -34.19
CA LEU A 166 13.01 40.01 -34.36
C LEU A 166 14.46 39.56 -34.14
N ASN A 167 15.46 40.38 -34.51
CA ASN A 167 16.87 40.00 -34.36
C ASN A 167 17.26 39.82 -32.90
N GLU A 168 16.84 40.75 -32.04
CA GLU A 168 17.05 40.66 -30.60
C GLU A 168 16.23 39.50 -30.00
N LEU A 169 15.01 39.31 -30.50
CA LEU A 169 14.12 38.26 -30.04
C LEU A 169 14.68 36.85 -30.27
N TRP A 170 15.27 36.57 -31.43
CA TRP A 170 15.90 35.27 -31.71
C TRP A 170 17.04 34.96 -30.75
N GLN A 171 17.91 35.93 -30.50
CA GLN A 171 19.01 35.78 -29.55
C GLN A 171 18.50 35.58 -28.12
N LEU A 172 17.44 36.28 -27.73
CA LEU A 172 16.86 36.17 -26.40
C LEU A 172 16.17 34.82 -26.19
N ILE A 173 15.28 34.43 -27.11
CA ILE A 173 14.52 33.18 -27.03
C ILE A 173 15.46 31.98 -27.12
N SER A 174 16.43 31.97 -28.03
CA SER A 174 17.39 30.85 -28.12
C SER A 174 18.17 30.62 -26.82
N ARG A 175 18.69 31.69 -26.20
CA ARG A 175 19.38 31.59 -24.91
C ARG A 175 18.46 31.06 -23.82
N VAL A 176 17.22 31.52 -23.80
CA VAL A 176 16.21 31.07 -22.84
C VAL A 176 15.88 29.60 -23.03
N ILE A 177 15.64 29.14 -24.27
CA ILE A 177 15.37 27.74 -24.60
C ILE A 177 16.57 26.87 -24.20
N LYS A 178 17.77 27.18 -24.69
CA LYS A 178 18.98 26.39 -24.36
C LYS A 178 19.19 26.25 -22.85
N ARG A 179 19.02 27.34 -22.09
CA ARG A 179 19.19 27.33 -20.64
C ARG A 179 18.10 26.54 -19.91
N ASN A 180 16.84 26.65 -20.35
CA ASN A 180 15.71 26.03 -19.66
C ASN A 180 15.57 24.54 -19.98
N LEU A 181 15.83 24.14 -21.23
CA LEU A 181 15.73 22.74 -21.66
C LEU A 181 17.06 21.98 -21.56
N ASN A 182 18.18 22.68 -21.34
CA ASN A 182 19.54 22.14 -21.30
C ASN A 182 19.85 21.31 -22.56
N ILE A 183 19.84 21.98 -23.71
CA ILE A 183 20.05 21.40 -25.04
C ILE A 183 21.19 22.07 -25.78
N ASN A 184 21.71 21.37 -26.79
CA ASN A 184 22.90 21.80 -27.52
C ASN A 184 22.59 22.93 -28.51
N ARG A 185 21.48 22.83 -29.24
CA ARG A 185 21.22 23.72 -30.38
C ARG A 185 19.77 24.18 -30.45
N VAL A 186 19.61 25.46 -30.81
CA VAL A 186 18.31 26.06 -31.11
C VAL A 186 18.43 26.86 -32.39
N SER A 187 17.51 26.66 -33.31
CA SER A 187 17.46 27.42 -34.56
C SER A 187 16.06 27.93 -34.87
N PHE A 188 15.99 29.02 -35.63
CA PHE A 188 14.75 29.60 -36.13
C PHE A 188 14.81 29.62 -37.65
N TRP A 189 13.73 29.20 -38.27
CA TRP A 189 13.61 29.10 -39.71
C TRP A 189 12.38 29.85 -40.18
N LYS A 190 12.48 30.48 -41.35
CA LYS A 190 11.36 31.13 -42.02
C LYS A 190 10.88 30.27 -43.16
N TYR A 191 9.57 30.07 -43.25
CA TYR A 191 8.96 29.45 -44.41
C TYR A 191 8.66 30.51 -45.48
N ASP A 192 9.05 30.23 -46.71
CA ASP A 192 8.70 31.00 -47.90
C ASP A 192 7.74 30.17 -48.75
N GLU A 193 6.45 30.51 -48.67
CA GLU A 193 5.38 29.80 -49.39
C GLU A 193 5.57 29.85 -50.91
N SER A 194 6.10 30.95 -51.46
CA SER A 194 6.31 31.11 -52.89
C SER A 194 7.41 30.17 -53.42
N LYS A 195 8.42 29.91 -52.59
CA LYS A 195 9.57 29.05 -52.92
C LYS A 195 9.46 27.66 -52.33
N LYS A 196 8.41 27.37 -51.56
CA LYS A 196 8.19 26.10 -50.85
C LYS A 196 9.43 25.63 -50.11
N LYS A 197 10.01 26.51 -49.27
CA LYS A 197 11.24 26.20 -48.55
C LYS A 197 11.32 26.84 -47.17
N LEU A 198 12.07 26.21 -46.27
CA LEU A 198 12.53 26.80 -45.03
C LEU A 198 13.94 27.35 -45.21
N SER A 199 14.19 28.57 -44.74
CA SER A 199 15.53 29.16 -44.69
C SER A 199 15.90 29.52 -43.26
N SER A 200 17.11 29.16 -42.84
CA SER A 200 17.58 29.50 -41.50
C SER A 200 17.67 31.02 -41.32
N LEU A 201 17.09 31.52 -40.22
CA LEU A 201 17.16 32.92 -39.81
C LEU A 201 18.24 33.13 -38.76
N TYR A 202 18.37 32.18 -37.84
CA TYR A 202 19.27 32.27 -36.71
C TYR A 202 19.52 30.87 -36.15
N ILE A 203 20.79 30.56 -35.84
CA ILE A 203 21.21 29.29 -35.25
C ILE A 203 22.08 29.62 -34.05
N ASN A 204 21.78 29.01 -32.90
CA ASN A 204 22.57 29.08 -31.68
C ASN A 204 23.10 27.68 -31.37
N ASP A 205 24.26 27.39 -31.94
CA ASP A 205 25.03 26.18 -31.73
C ASP A 205 26.19 26.44 -30.73
N GLN A 206 26.65 25.42 -30.00
CA GLN A 206 27.77 25.58 -29.05
C GLN A 206 29.12 25.81 -29.74
N ASP A 207 29.32 25.27 -30.95
CA ASP A 207 30.63 25.20 -31.60
C ASP A 207 30.85 26.19 -32.75
N ASN A 208 29.84 26.98 -33.15
CA ASN A 208 29.99 27.94 -34.25
C ASN A 208 28.94 29.06 -34.19
N SER A 209 29.30 30.17 -33.53
CA SER A 209 28.44 31.35 -33.47
C SER A 209 28.51 32.25 -34.72
N GLU A 210 29.44 32.01 -35.66
CA GLU A 210 29.80 33.02 -36.67
C GLU A 210 29.64 32.63 -38.14
N SER A 211 29.28 31.39 -38.50
CA SER A 211 29.34 31.00 -39.93
C SER A 211 28.46 29.82 -40.33
N PHE A 212 27.20 29.78 -39.89
CA PHE A 212 26.23 28.98 -40.63
C PHE A 212 25.72 29.80 -41.82
N GLU A 213 26.20 29.43 -43.01
CA GLU A 213 25.54 29.77 -44.27
C GLU A 213 24.03 29.50 -44.17
N LYS A 214 23.23 30.24 -44.93
CA LYS A 214 21.77 30.02 -44.98
C LYS A 214 21.48 28.58 -45.41
N ILE A 215 21.25 27.71 -44.45
CA ILE A 215 20.75 26.36 -44.70
C ILE A 215 19.32 26.51 -45.21
N GLU A 216 19.01 25.79 -46.27
CA GLU A 216 17.67 25.75 -46.85
C GLU A 216 17.18 24.31 -46.91
N LEU A 217 15.91 24.11 -46.58
CA LEU A 217 15.21 22.82 -46.72
C LEU A 217 14.10 23.02 -47.74
N ILE A 218 14.07 22.20 -48.79
CA ILE A 218 13.10 22.30 -49.88
C ILE A 218 11.94 21.34 -49.59
N GLU A 219 10.71 21.83 -49.65
CA GLU A 219 9.51 21.05 -49.27
C GLU A 219 9.40 19.72 -50.01
N ASN A 220 9.68 19.71 -51.31
CA ASN A 220 9.57 18.51 -52.14
C ASN A 220 10.58 17.42 -51.76
N GLU A 221 11.67 17.76 -51.09
CA GLU A 221 12.68 16.81 -50.61
C GLU A 221 12.28 16.19 -49.27
N PHE A 222 11.42 16.87 -48.51
CA PHE A 222 11.02 16.49 -47.15
C PHE A 222 9.49 16.56 -46.95
N PRO A 223 8.66 15.90 -47.78
CA PRO A 223 7.22 16.13 -47.83
C PRO A 223 6.51 15.80 -46.51
N GLU A 224 6.87 14.71 -45.83
CA GLU A 224 6.23 14.32 -44.56
C GLU A 224 6.50 15.33 -43.44
N TYR A 225 7.73 15.86 -43.39
CA TYR A 225 8.13 16.87 -42.43
C TYR A 225 7.37 18.18 -42.64
N PHE A 226 7.32 18.68 -43.88
CA PHE A 226 6.60 19.90 -44.20
C PHE A 226 5.08 19.75 -44.02
N GLN A 227 4.51 18.60 -44.35
CA GLN A 227 3.09 18.35 -44.10
C GLN A 227 2.79 18.37 -42.60
N ALA A 228 3.63 17.75 -41.77
CA ALA A 228 3.47 17.79 -40.33
C ALA A 228 3.52 19.23 -39.79
N LEU A 229 4.46 20.06 -40.28
CA LEU A 229 4.53 21.47 -39.91
C LEU A 229 3.29 22.26 -40.34
N LYS A 230 2.76 22.02 -41.55
CA LYS A 230 1.56 22.70 -42.07
C LYS A 230 0.28 22.30 -41.34
N ASP A 231 0.23 21.07 -40.81
CA ASP A 231 -0.87 20.56 -39.98
C ASP A 231 -0.86 21.11 -38.54
N GLU A 232 -0.07 22.15 -38.26
CA GLU A 232 0.12 22.74 -36.92
C GLU A 232 0.66 21.74 -35.88
N LYS A 233 1.33 20.66 -36.32
CA LYS A 233 1.83 19.64 -35.40
C LYS A 233 3.16 20.07 -34.79
N LEU A 234 3.23 20.03 -33.46
CA LEU A 234 4.50 19.99 -32.74
C LEU A 234 5.19 18.65 -33.04
N ILE A 235 6.31 18.69 -33.73
CA ILE A 235 7.06 17.49 -34.09
C ILE A 235 7.98 17.15 -32.93
N VAL A 236 7.73 16.01 -32.29
CA VAL A 236 8.49 15.53 -31.13
C VAL A 236 9.18 14.23 -31.48
N VAL A 237 10.51 14.24 -31.44
CA VAL A 237 11.34 13.09 -31.82
C VAL A 237 12.35 12.84 -30.70
N ASP A 238 12.10 11.80 -29.92
CA ASP A 238 12.95 11.40 -28.79
C ASP A 238 14.22 10.65 -29.25
N ASP A 239 14.13 9.98 -30.40
CA ASP A 239 15.23 9.37 -31.16
C ASP A 239 14.99 9.58 -32.66
N VAL A 240 15.93 10.25 -33.34
CA VAL A 240 15.84 10.55 -34.78
C VAL A 240 15.85 9.31 -35.68
N PHE A 241 16.37 8.18 -35.20
CA PHE A 241 16.43 6.94 -35.98
C PHE A 241 15.08 6.22 -36.03
N ASP A 242 14.12 6.58 -35.17
CA ASP A 242 12.82 5.90 -35.01
C ASP A 242 11.63 6.74 -35.55
N SER A 243 11.88 7.92 -36.10
CA SER A 243 10.82 8.83 -36.55
C SER A 243 10.55 8.72 -38.04
N GLU A 244 9.31 8.40 -38.42
CA GLU A 244 8.89 8.38 -39.83
C GLU A 244 8.80 9.78 -40.43
N VAL A 245 8.26 10.72 -39.64
CA VAL A 245 8.00 12.12 -40.06
C VAL A 245 9.29 12.84 -40.43
N THR A 246 10.40 12.50 -39.79
CA THR A 246 11.69 13.15 -39.99
C THR A 246 12.72 12.26 -40.68
N ARG A 247 12.30 11.09 -41.20
CA ARG A 247 13.21 10.09 -41.79
C ARG A 247 14.00 10.64 -42.96
N SER A 248 13.37 11.46 -43.80
CA SER A 248 14.01 12.10 -44.96
C SER A 248 15.10 13.11 -44.57
N LEU A 249 15.04 13.69 -43.36
CA LEU A 249 16.05 14.63 -42.83
C LEU A 249 17.25 13.92 -42.19
N LEU A 250 17.16 12.62 -41.92
CA LEU A 250 18.16 11.89 -41.14
C LEU A 250 19.56 11.96 -41.77
N VAL A 251 19.68 11.58 -43.04
CA VAL A 251 20.95 11.55 -43.77
C VAL A 251 21.47 12.95 -44.13
N PRO A 252 20.66 13.84 -44.74
CA PRO A 252 21.17 15.13 -45.21
C PRO A 252 21.39 16.16 -44.10
N TYR A 253 20.70 16.05 -42.96
CA TYR A 253 20.72 17.08 -41.92
C TYR A 253 21.11 16.55 -40.54
N MET A 254 20.51 15.45 -40.07
CA MET A 254 20.70 15.04 -38.66
C MET A 254 22.05 14.38 -38.40
N ILE A 255 22.45 13.41 -39.24
CA ILE A 255 23.73 12.71 -39.10
C ILE A 255 24.92 13.69 -39.18
N PRO A 256 25.00 14.60 -40.18
CA PRO A 256 26.10 15.57 -40.26
C PRO A 256 26.17 16.53 -39.07
N ASN A 257 25.03 16.84 -38.44
CA ASN A 257 24.94 17.73 -37.28
C ASN A 257 24.89 16.97 -35.94
N GLU A 258 25.09 15.65 -35.94
CA GLU A 258 25.05 14.77 -34.77
C GLU A 258 23.76 14.87 -33.93
N ILE A 259 22.65 15.28 -34.54
CA ILE A 259 21.37 15.45 -33.88
C ILE A 259 20.79 14.06 -33.59
N LYS A 260 20.45 13.78 -32.32
CA LYS A 260 19.87 12.50 -31.89
C LYS A 260 18.44 12.59 -31.39
N SER A 261 17.99 13.79 -31.02
CA SER A 261 16.59 14.07 -30.70
C SER A 261 16.28 15.52 -31.03
N MET A 262 15.01 15.78 -31.33
CA MET A 262 14.56 17.12 -31.73
C MET A 262 13.11 17.40 -31.33
N LEU A 263 12.83 18.69 -31.14
CA LEU A 263 11.52 19.24 -30.84
C LEU A 263 11.30 20.48 -31.70
N ASP A 264 10.41 20.35 -32.68
CA ASP A 264 10.17 21.36 -33.70
C ASP A 264 8.76 21.93 -33.55
N SER A 265 8.67 23.22 -33.27
CA SER A 265 7.41 23.94 -33.06
C SER A 265 7.18 24.94 -34.19
N PRO A 266 6.17 24.71 -35.04
CA PRO A 266 5.81 25.68 -36.07
C PRO A 266 5.17 26.93 -35.45
N PHE A 267 5.36 28.08 -36.11
CA PHE A 267 4.63 29.31 -35.81
C PHE A 267 3.92 29.79 -37.07
N PHE A 268 2.73 30.40 -36.90
CA PHE A 268 1.83 30.73 -38.01
C PHE A 268 1.59 32.24 -38.08
N ILE A 269 1.59 32.77 -39.29
CA ILE A 269 1.29 34.18 -39.57
C ILE A 269 0.08 34.18 -40.51
N ASP A 270 -1.01 34.81 -40.08
CA ASP A 270 -2.26 34.93 -40.84
C ASP A 270 -2.76 33.59 -41.39
N ASN A 271 -2.75 32.54 -40.54
CA ASN A 271 -3.15 31.17 -40.83
C ASN A 271 -2.28 30.40 -41.84
N SER A 272 -1.15 30.97 -42.25
CA SER A 272 -0.12 30.27 -43.04
C SER A 272 1.11 29.98 -42.19
N LEU A 273 1.82 28.89 -42.52
CA LEU A 273 3.09 28.54 -41.86
C LEU A 273 4.07 29.72 -42.00
N GLY A 274 4.44 30.34 -40.89
CA GLY A 274 5.42 31.42 -40.85
C GLY A 274 6.86 30.92 -40.77
N GLY A 275 7.04 29.76 -40.13
CA GLY A 275 8.34 29.16 -39.90
C GLY A 275 8.31 28.15 -38.75
N VAL A 276 9.49 27.78 -38.26
CA VAL A 276 9.66 26.78 -37.20
C VAL A 276 10.78 27.15 -36.24
N ILE A 277 10.56 26.87 -34.95
CA ILE A 277 11.62 26.81 -33.93
C ILE A 277 12.08 25.35 -33.85
N CYS A 278 13.37 25.11 -34.08
CA CYS A 278 13.94 23.77 -33.94
C CYS A 278 14.81 23.70 -32.69
N CYS A 279 14.50 22.78 -31.79
CA CYS A 279 15.26 22.48 -30.59
C CYS A 279 15.95 21.13 -30.76
N GLU A 280 17.28 21.10 -30.78
CA GLU A 280 18.06 19.94 -31.20
C GLU A 280 19.06 19.55 -30.11
N ASN A 281 19.25 18.24 -29.92
CA ASN A 281 20.11 17.70 -28.87
C ASN A 281 20.97 16.55 -29.41
N LEU A 282 22.23 16.50 -28.96
CA LEU A 282 23.22 15.50 -29.42
C LEU A 282 23.06 14.13 -28.74
N ARG A 283 22.03 13.98 -27.91
CA ARG A 283 21.68 12.75 -27.20
C ARG A 283 20.19 12.47 -27.38
N THR A 284 19.83 11.20 -27.38
CA THR A 284 18.43 10.79 -27.27
C THR A 284 17.89 11.25 -25.92
N ARG A 285 16.65 11.75 -25.91
CA ARG A 285 15.97 12.19 -24.67
C ARG A 285 14.48 12.18 -24.88
N MET A 286 13.73 11.91 -23.81
CA MET A 286 12.29 12.10 -23.81
C MET A 286 11.93 13.57 -23.58
N TRP A 287 11.29 14.21 -24.56
CA TRP A 287 10.76 15.56 -24.39
C TRP A 287 9.53 15.54 -23.51
N GLN A 288 9.61 16.17 -22.34
CA GLN A 288 8.52 16.15 -21.37
C GLN A 288 7.35 17.04 -21.81
N PRO A 289 6.09 16.74 -21.41
CA PRO A 289 4.94 17.55 -21.79
C PRO A 289 5.08 19.03 -21.44
N GLU A 290 5.69 19.36 -20.29
CA GLU A 290 5.95 20.75 -19.91
C GLU A 290 6.95 21.46 -20.83
N GLU A 291 7.92 20.74 -21.39
CA GLU A 291 8.91 21.28 -22.33
C GLU A 291 8.29 21.53 -23.70
N ARG A 292 7.46 20.59 -24.16
CA ARG A 292 6.64 20.71 -25.38
C ARG A 292 5.76 21.95 -25.33
N PHE A 293 5.02 22.12 -24.23
CA PHE A 293 4.17 23.28 -23.99
C PHE A 293 4.97 24.60 -23.98
N PHE A 294 6.15 24.60 -23.33
CA PHE A 294 6.99 25.77 -23.24
C PHE A 294 7.50 26.24 -24.60
N VAL A 295 8.01 25.32 -25.44
CA VAL A 295 8.50 25.67 -26.79
C VAL A 295 7.34 26.13 -27.67
N ASN A 296 6.17 25.48 -27.60
CA ASN A 296 4.99 25.90 -28.35
C ASN A 296 4.53 27.31 -27.97
N SER A 297 4.53 27.62 -26.68
CA SER A 297 4.19 28.97 -26.19
C SER A 297 5.16 30.05 -26.69
N LEU A 298 6.42 29.69 -26.95
CA LEU A 298 7.41 30.59 -27.53
C LEU A 298 7.14 30.83 -29.03
N SER A 299 6.66 29.82 -29.75
CA SER A 299 6.18 29.97 -31.14
C SER A 299 5.00 30.95 -31.23
N ASP A 300 4.06 30.88 -30.28
CA ASP A 300 2.96 31.84 -30.18
C ASP A 300 3.48 33.27 -29.88
N LEU A 301 4.46 33.39 -28.98
CA LEU A 301 5.07 34.68 -28.66
C LEU A 301 5.78 35.29 -29.89
N ILE A 302 6.45 34.46 -30.68
CA ILE A 302 7.10 34.86 -31.93
C ILE A 302 6.07 35.35 -32.95
N THR A 303 4.94 34.66 -33.06
CA THR A 303 3.80 35.08 -33.90
C THR A 303 3.34 36.49 -33.53
N VAL A 304 3.19 36.78 -32.23
CA VAL A 304 2.81 38.12 -31.74
C VAL A 304 3.85 39.17 -32.14
N ALA A 305 5.14 38.88 -31.95
CA ALA A 305 6.21 39.81 -32.32
C ALA A 305 6.28 40.05 -33.85
N TYR A 306 6.01 39.02 -34.66
CA TYR A 306 5.97 39.15 -36.11
C TYR A 306 4.83 40.05 -36.57
N LYS A 307 3.63 39.88 -35.98
CA LYS A 307 2.47 40.77 -36.23
C LYS A 307 2.76 42.21 -35.82
N ALA A 308 3.44 42.42 -34.70
CA ALA A 308 3.86 43.75 -34.27
C ALA A 308 4.82 44.41 -35.30
N LYS A 309 5.79 43.65 -35.82
CA LYS A 309 6.71 44.11 -36.87
C LYS A 309 5.98 44.45 -38.17
N GLN A 310 5.06 43.60 -38.63
CA GLN A 310 4.25 43.86 -39.82
C GLN A 310 3.43 45.14 -39.67
N ARG A 311 2.81 45.35 -38.51
CA ARG A 311 2.06 46.56 -38.20
C ARG A 311 2.92 47.82 -38.29
N ASP A 312 4.13 47.79 -37.71
CA ASP A 312 5.08 48.91 -37.78
C ASP A 312 5.51 49.23 -39.22
N ILE A 313 5.82 48.19 -40.02
CA ILE A 313 6.17 48.34 -41.44
C ILE A 313 5.01 49.00 -42.21
N TYR A 314 3.79 48.49 -42.04
CA TYR A 314 2.60 49.01 -42.71
C TYR A 314 2.33 50.48 -42.35
N GLN A 315 2.45 50.84 -41.07
CA GLN A 315 2.30 52.23 -40.62
C GLN A 315 3.35 53.15 -41.24
N LYS A 316 4.62 52.72 -41.31
CA LYS A 316 5.70 53.49 -41.95
C LYS A 316 5.46 53.68 -43.44
N GLU A 317 4.96 52.67 -44.14
CA GLU A 317 4.59 52.79 -45.56
C GLU A 317 3.43 53.75 -45.79
N LEU A 318 2.38 53.67 -44.97
CA LEU A 318 1.26 54.61 -45.03
C LEU A 318 1.71 56.06 -44.81
N LEU A 319 2.61 56.30 -43.85
CA LEU A 319 3.16 57.63 -43.61
C LEU A 319 4.00 58.12 -44.80
N LYS A 320 4.82 57.25 -45.42
CA LYS A 320 5.57 57.59 -46.64
C LYS A 320 4.64 57.94 -47.81
N ARG A 321 3.56 57.17 -48.02
CA ARG A 321 2.55 57.46 -49.06
C ARG A 321 1.84 58.79 -48.80
N LYS A 322 1.42 59.05 -47.54
CA LYS A 322 0.79 60.33 -47.16
C LYS A 322 1.72 61.53 -47.38
N ARG A 323 3.02 61.38 -47.14
CA ARG A 323 4.01 62.45 -47.41
C ARG A 323 4.17 62.69 -48.91
N ARG A 324 4.24 61.63 -49.73
CA ARG A 324 4.33 61.74 -51.20
C ARG A 324 3.10 62.36 -51.85
N LEU A 325 1.91 62.19 -51.27
CA LEU A 325 0.67 62.82 -51.78
C LEU A 325 0.53 64.29 -51.34
N ARG A 326 1.35 64.76 -50.39
CA ARG A 326 1.34 66.15 -49.89
C ARG A 326 2.47 67.01 -50.48
N SER A 327 3.45 66.39 -51.13
CA SER A 327 4.50 67.03 -51.94
C SER A 327 4.08 67.02 -53.39
#